data_AF-A0A2I0L1G9-F1
#
_entry.id   AF-A0A2I0L1G9-F1
#
_cell.length_a   1.000
_cell.length_b   1.000
_cell.length_c   1.000
_cell.angle_alpha   90.00
_cell.angle_beta   90.00
_cell.angle_gamma   90.00
#
_symmetry.space_group_name_H-M   'P 1'
#
loop_
_entity.id
_entity.type
_entity.pdbx_description
1 polymer ?
#
loop_
_entity_poly.entity_id
_entity_poly.type
_entity_poly.pdbx_seq_one_letter_code
_entity_poly.pdbx_strand_id
1 'polypeptide(L)'
;MEESTPRPVSKKPVKRLASNTSSRSHTHHNKMGLPTKAVKMKTPLEAWSGVKPSLSNLKKFGRICYTYIPSVKQDKLDQKGEVGVFIGYNEQSKAYRVYQQSNGRVLIRRDIKFLEDEEWN
;
A
#
# COMPACT_ATOMS: atom_id res chain seq x y z
N MET A 1 -51.99 -24.88 58.48
CA MET A 1 -51.24 -26.13 58.30
C MET A 1 -50.46 -25.92 57.02
N GLU A 2 -49.26 -25.37 57.15
CA GLU A 2 -47.98 -26.11 57.03
C GLU A 2 -47.73 -26.38 55.54
N GLU A 3 -46.64 -25.94 54.89
CA GLU A 3 -45.27 -26.00 55.36
C GLU A 3 -44.38 -25.07 54.50
N SER A 4 -43.35 -24.53 55.15
CA SER A 4 -42.26 -23.74 54.60
C SER A 4 -41.25 -24.57 53.82
N THR A 5 -40.74 -24.06 52.70
CA THR A 5 -39.37 -24.37 52.24
C THR A 5 -38.74 -23.19 51.47
N PRO A 6 -37.51 -22.73 51.81
CA PRO A 6 -36.85 -21.62 51.13
C PRO A 6 -35.73 -22.03 50.14
N ARG A 7 -35.69 -21.29 49.01
CA ARG A 7 -34.59 -20.90 48.07
C ARG A 7 -33.63 -21.96 47.48
N PRO A 8 -33.23 -21.75 46.21
CA PRO A 8 -31.82 -21.38 46.01
C PRO A 8 -31.61 -20.13 45.14
N VAL A 9 -30.72 -19.25 45.61
CA VAL A 9 -30.23 -18.06 44.90
C VAL A 9 -29.20 -18.49 43.86
N SER A 10 -29.51 -18.34 42.58
CA SER A 10 -28.55 -18.53 41.49
C SER A 10 -27.55 -17.36 41.45
N LYS A 11 -26.27 -17.66 41.65
CA LYS A 11 -25.16 -16.70 41.61
C LYS A 11 -24.62 -16.56 40.17
N LYS A 12 -24.83 -15.38 39.58
CA LYS A 12 -23.92 -14.59 38.69
C LYS A 12 -23.68 -15.17 37.26
N PRO A 13 -23.50 -14.33 36.21
CA PRO A 13 -22.43 -13.33 36.15
C PRO A 13 -22.86 -11.90 35.77
N VAL A 14 -22.07 -10.98 36.30
CA VAL A 14 -22.04 -9.54 36.00
C VAL A 14 -21.81 -9.36 34.48
N LYS A 15 -22.74 -8.72 33.79
CA LYS A 15 -22.55 -8.30 32.40
C LYS A 15 -21.49 -7.20 32.38
N ARG A 16 -20.24 -7.55 32.02
CA ARG A 16 -19.20 -6.56 31.71
C ARG A 16 -19.66 -5.77 30.48
N LEU A 17 -19.66 -4.45 30.62
CA LEU A 17 -19.83 -3.49 29.55
C LEU A 17 -18.64 -3.63 28.59
N ALA A 18 -18.83 -4.29 27.45
CA ALA A 18 -17.87 -4.25 26.36
C ALA A 18 -18.14 -2.98 25.54
N SER A 19 -17.44 -1.90 25.88
CA SER A 19 -17.33 -0.74 25.01
C SER A 19 -16.47 -1.10 23.80
N ASN A 20 -17.06 -1.80 22.83
CA ASN A 20 -16.44 -2.01 21.53
C ASN A 20 -16.77 -0.82 20.65
N THR A 21 -16.05 0.28 20.83
CA THR A 21 -15.87 1.27 19.77
C THR A 21 -14.95 0.66 18.71
N SER A 22 -15.47 -0.33 17.96
CA SER A 22 -14.87 -0.64 16.67
C SER A 22 -15.26 0.53 15.77
N SER A 23 -14.41 1.56 15.78
CA SER A 23 -14.39 2.57 14.74
C SER A 23 -14.14 1.80 13.45
N ARG A 24 -15.23 1.43 12.78
CA ARG A 24 -15.23 0.76 11.49
C ARG A 24 -14.80 1.83 10.51
N SER A 25 -13.50 2.10 10.44
CA SER A 25 -12.89 2.87 9.38
C SER A 25 -13.19 2.13 8.09
N HIS A 26 -14.25 2.56 7.40
CA HIS A 26 -14.63 2.06 6.10
C HIS A 26 -13.59 2.62 5.11
N THR A 27 -12.43 1.97 5.05
CA THR A 27 -11.49 2.20 3.96
C THR A 27 -12.13 1.59 2.72
N HIS A 28 -12.67 2.46 1.86
CA HIS A 28 -13.06 2.09 0.50
C HIS A 28 -11.77 1.81 -0.30
N HIS A 29 -11.17 0.64 -0.08
CA HIS A 29 -10.15 0.14 -0.99
C HIS A 29 -10.85 -0.18 -2.31
N ASN A 30 -10.73 0.71 -3.28
CA ASN A 30 -11.14 0.41 -4.65
C ASN A 30 -10.26 -0.74 -5.18
N LYS A 31 -10.76 -1.98 -5.09
CA LYS A 31 -10.08 -3.20 -5.56
C LYS A 31 -10.01 -3.17 -7.09
N MET A 32 -9.01 -2.47 -7.63
CA MET A 32 -8.64 -2.60 -9.04
C MET A 32 -7.85 -3.91 -9.22
N GLY A 33 -8.40 -4.86 -9.99
CA GLY A 33 -7.58 -5.52 -11.00
C GLY A 33 -7.00 -6.91 -10.74
N LEU A 34 -7.80 -7.89 -10.29
CA LEU A 34 -7.47 -9.29 -10.56
C LEU A 34 -8.54 -9.91 -11.48
N PRO A 35 -8.16 -10.56 -12.59
CA PRO A 35 -9.11 -11.31 -13.40
C PRO A 35 -9.69 -12.44 -12.54
N THR A 36 -10.98 -12.34 -12.22
CA THR A 36 -11.68 -13.41 -11.50
C THR A 36 -12.19 -14.44 -12.50
N LYS A 37 -12.31 -15.71 -12.09
CA LYS A 37 -12.89 -16.76 -12.96
C LYS A 37 -14.28 -16.40 -13.51
N ALA A 38 -15.02 -15.58 -12.78
CA ALA A 38 -16.35 -15.07 -13.18
C ALA A 38 -16.29 -14.06 -14.33
N VAL A 39 -15.15 -13.38 -14.52
CA VAL A 39 -14.97 -12.32 -15.52
C VAL A 39 -13.94 -12.81 -16.53
N LYS A 40 -14.42 -13.44 -17.61
CA LYS A 40 -13.63 -14.04 -18.72
C LYS A 40 -12.35 -13.25 -19.08
N MET A 41 -11.23 -13.53 -18.41
CA MET A 41 -9.91 -12.91 -18.62
C MET A 41 -9.92 -11.37 -18.69
N LYS A 42 -10.91 -10.71 -18.07
CA LYS A 42 -11.00 -9.25 -18.00
C LYS A 42 -10.91 -8.84 -16.53
N THR A 43 -10.24 -7.73 -16.27
CA THR A 43 -10.24 -7.14 -14.94
C THR A 43 -11.64 -6.60 -14.62
N PRO A 44 -12.08 -6.59 -13.35
CA PRO A 44 -13.39 -6.05 -12.98
C PRO A 44 -13.61 -4.61 -13.45
N LEU A 45 -12.54 -3.82 -13.51
CA LEU A 45 -12.56 -2.46 -14.04
C LEU A 45 -12.81 -2.44 -15.55
N GLU A 46 -12.19 -3.34 -16.32
CA GLU A 46 -12.48 -3.50 -17.76
C GLU A 46 -13.91 -3.95 -18.00
N ALA A 47 -14.42 -4.86 -17.18
CA ALA A 47 -15.77 -5.38 -17.31
C ALA A 47 -16.83 -4.31 -17.01
N TRP A 48 -16.55 -3.40 -16.08
CA TRP A 48 -17.47 -2.33 -15.71
C TRP A 48 -17.35 -1.09 -16.60
N SER A 49 -16.13 -0.65 -16.90
CA SER A 49 -15.87 0.59 -17.65
C SER A 49 -15.79 0.36 -19.16
N GLY A 50 -15.63 -0.88 -19.64
CA GLY A 50 -15.39 -1.19 -21.06
C GLY A 50 -14.02 -0.76 -21.59
N VAL A 51 -13.21 -0.07 -20.78
CA VAL A 51 -11.89 0.47 -21.14
C VAL A 51 -10.79 -0.37 -20.48
N LYS A 52 -9.79 -0.73 -21.28
CA LYS A 52 -8.56 -1.38 -20.81
C LYS A 52 -7.74 -0.43 -19.94
N PRO A 53 -7.46 -0.73 -18.65
CA PRO A 53 -6.62 0.11 -17.83
C PRO A 53 -5.22 0.19 -18.41
N SER A 54 -4.68 1.40 -18.47
CA SER A 54 -3.30 1.63 -18.88
C SER A 54 -2.35 1.12 -17.79
N LEU A 55 -1.48 0.18 -18.14
CA LEU A 55 -0.42 -0.33 -17.25
C LEU A 55 0.86 0.51 -17.33
N SER A 56 0.84 1.67 -18.00
CA SER A 56 2.01 2.52 -18.24
C SER A 56 2.68 3.02 -16.95
N ASN A 57 1.93 3.12 -15.85
CA ASN A 57 2.44 3.51 -14.54
C ASN A 57 3.01 2.31 -13.74
N LEU A 58 2.83 1.08 -14.22
CA LEU A 58 3.40 -0.10 -13.59
C LEU A 58 4.83 -0.31 -14.10
N LYS A 59 5.79 -0.11 -13.21
CA LYS A 59 7.20 -0.45 -13.39
C LYS A 59 7.57 -1.71 -12.62
N LYS A 60 8.52 -2.47 -13.19
CA LYS A 60 9.07 -3.69 -12.58
C LYS A 60 9.93 -3.31 -11.37
N PHE A 61 9.74 -4.02 -10.26
CA PHE A 61 10.59 -3.91 -9.07
C PHE A 61 12.03 -4.35 -9.38
N GLY A 62 13.02 -3.80 -8.67
CA GLY A 62 14.43 -4.17 -8.82
C GLY A 62 15.16 -3.51 -9.99
N ARG A 63 14.51 -2.60 -10.73
CA ARG A 63 15.14 -1.86 -11.83
C ARG A 63 16.04 -0.73 -11.32
N ILE A 64 17.16 -0.53 -12.01
CA ILE A 64 18.02 0.63 -11.78
C ILE A 64 17.30 1.88 -12.27
N CYS A 65 17.38 2.94 -11.48
CA CYS A 65 16.74 4.21 -11.78
C CYS A 65 17.59 5.39 -11.29
N TYR A 66 17.46 6.52 -11.97
CA TYR A 66 18.08 7.78 -11.60
C TYR A 66 17.04 8.71 -11.02
N THR A 67 17.32 9.22 -9.82
CA THR A 67 16.51 10.26 -9.18
C THR A 67 17.15 11.62 -9.40
N TYR A 68 16.33 12.62 -9.70
CA TYR A 68 16.82 13.99 -9.84
C TYR A 68 17.11 14.61 -8.46
N ILE A 69 18.30 15.18 -8.31
CA ILE A 69 18.64 15.99 -7.15
C ILE A 69 18.34 17.46 -7.50
N PRO A 70 17.54 18.17 -6.70
CA PRO A 70 17.33 19.60 -6.92
C PRO A 70 18.65 20.36 -6.76
N SER A 71 18.89 21.29 -7.68
CA SER A 71 20.10 22.11 -7.79
C SER A 71 20.48 22.89 -6.52
N VAL A 72 19.52 23.12 -5.61
CA VAL A 72 19.77 23.74 -4.29
C VAL A 72 20.70 22.90 -3.42
N LYS A 73 20.78 21.58 -3.66
CA LYS A 73 21.69 20.67 -2.95
C LYS A 73 22.96 20.34 -3.75
N GLN A 74 23.15 20.94 -4.91
CA GLN A 74 24.28 20.66 -5.79
C GLN A 74 25.25 21.84 -5.84
N ASP A 75 26.53 21.54 -5.75
CA ASP A 75 27.57 22.44 -6.21
C ASP A 75 27.66 22.37 -7.75
N LYS A 76 28.24 23.37 -8.42
CA LYS A 76 28.21 23.51 -9.90
C LYS A 76 28.81 22.31 -10.65
N LEU A 77 29.62 21.49 -9.97
CA LEU A 77 30.30 20.32 -10.52
C LEU A 77 29.71 18.98 -10.03
N ASP A 78 28.64 18.99 -9.24
CA ASP A 78 28.08 17.76 -8.68
C ASP A 78 27.18 17.02 -9.68
N GLN A 79 27.09 15.70 -9.49
CA GLN A 79 26.36 14.81 -10.38
C GLN A 79 24.85 15.14 -10.38
N LYS A 80 24.26 15.35 -11.58
CA LYS A 80 22.86 15.78 -11.76
C LYS A 80 21.79 14.80 -11.26
N GLY A 81 22.16 13.59 -10.86
CA GLY A 81 21.22 12.57 -10.40
C GLY A 81 21.88 11.44 -9.62
N GLU A 82 21.14 10.90 -8.67
CA GLU A 82 21.55 9.77 -7.82
C GLU A 82 21.01 8.47 -8.40
N VAL A 83 21.89 7.48 -8.54
CA VAL A 83 21.53 6.10 -8.88
C VAL A 83 20.83 5.45 -7.68
N GLY A 84 19.77 4.71 -7.94
CA GLY A 84 19.15 3.84 -6.96
C GLY A 84 18.33 2.72 -7.61
N VAL A 85 17.79 1.85 -6.77
CA VAL A 85 16.99 0.70 -7.18
C VAL A 85 15.52 0.96 -6.86
N PHE A 86 14.64 0.74 -7.84
CA PHE A 86 13.21 0.89 -7.63
C PHE A 86 12.64 -0.26 -6.79
N ILE A 87 12.06 0.09 -5.64
CA ILE A 87 11.51 -0.87 -4.67
C ILE A 87 9.99 -0.84 -4.56
N GLY A 88 9.32 0.16 -5.14
CA GLY A 88 7.86 0.17 -5.21
C GLY A 88 7.20 1.53 -5.20
N TYR A 89 5.91 1.54 -4.89
CA TYR A 89 5.08 2.74 -4.90
C TYR A 89 4.89 3.27 -3.49
N ASN A 90 4.74 4.58 -3.35
CA ASN A 90 4.29 5.19 -2.12
C ASN A 90 2.78 5.02 -1.97
N GLU A 91 2.31 4.68 -0.77
CA GLU A 91 0.89 4.52 -0.45
C GLU A 91 0.15 5.86 -0.37
N GLN A 92 0.83 6.93 0.05
CA GLN A 92 0.22 8.23 0.34
C GLN A 92 0.26 9.20 -0.84
N SER A 93 1.12 8.96 -1.83
CA SER A 93 1.30 9.89 -2.96
C SER A 93 1.68 9.16 -4.23
N LYS A 94 1.44 9.80 -5.39
CA LYS A 94 1.90 9.33 -6.71
C LYS A 94 3.41 9.51 -6.86
N ALA A 95 4.16 8.82 -6.01
CA ALA A 95 5.61 8.81 -5.93
C ALA A 95 6.08 7.36 -5.81
N TYR A 96 7.35 7.16 -6.12
CA TYR A 96 8.01 5.88 -6.09
C TYR A 96 8.98 5.82 -4.90
N ARG A 97 9.21 4.62 -4.39
CA ARG A 97 10.22 4.27 -3.41
C ARG A 97 11.47 3.80 -4.13
N VAL A 98 12.60 4.41 -3.81
CA VAL A 98 13.92 4.14 -4.38
C VAL A 98 14.88 3.82 -3.26
N TYR A 99 15.60 2.72 -3.37
CA TYR A 99 16.68 2.37 -2.48
C TYR A 99 17.96 2.97 -3.03
N GLN A 100 18.64 3.79 -2.23
CA GLN A 100 19.92 4.34 -2.60
C GLN A 100 21.03 3.62 -1.85
N GLN A 101 21.90 2.90 -2.57
CA GLN A 101 22.99 2.15 -1.93
C GLN A 101 24.01 3.07 -1.25
N SER A 102 24.29 4.23 -1.84
CA SER A 102 25.26 5.20 -1.29
C SER A 102 24.90 5.65 0.13
N ASN A 103 23.60 5.77 0.43
CA ASN A 103 23.11 6.28 1.71
C ASN A 103 22.47 5.20 2.58
N GLY A 104 22.27 3.98 2.05
CA GLY A 104 21.57 2.89 2.74
C GLY A 104 20.12 3.21 3.11
N ARG A 105 19.47 4.14 2.39
CA ARG A 105 18.14 4.68 2.74
C ARG A 105 17.15 4.52 1.61
N VAL A 106 15.88 4.47 1.98
CA VAL A 106 14.75 4.51 1.04
C VAL A 106 14.26 5.93 0.88
N LEU A 107 14.33 6.46 -0.34
CA LEU A 107 13.84 7.78 -0.72
C LEU A 107 12.50 7.65 -1.43
N ILE A 108 11.65 8.66 -1.24
CA ILE A 108 10.38 8.79 -1.94
C ILE A 108 10.53 9.91 -2.97
N ARG A 109 10.44 9.58 -4.26
CA ARG A 109 10.65 10.53 -5.36
C ARG A 109 9.60 10.36 -6.45
N ARG A 110 9.17 11.48 -7.05
CA ARG A 110 8.25 11.48 -8.20
C ARG A 110 9.02 11.48 -9.51
N ASP A 111 10.02 12.34 -9.62
CA ASP A 111 10.91 12.45 -10.77
C ASP A 111 11.98 11.37 -10.74
N ILE A 112 11.71 10.31 -11.49
CA ILE A 112 12.60 9.16 -11.64
C ILE A 112 12.67 8.79 -13.12
N LYS A 113 13.90 8.60 -13.60
CA LYS A 113 14.16 7.98 -14.90
C LYS A 113 14.55 6.52 -14.70
N PHE A 114 13.78 5.62 -15.28
CA PHE A 114 14.06 4.18 -15.23
C PHE A 114 14.96 3.79 -16.40
N LEU A 115 15.98 2.98 -16.13
CA LEU A 115 16.73 2.27 -17.15
C LEU A 115 15.98 0.97 -17.45
N GLU A 116 15.38 0.85 -18.63
CA GLU A 116 14.52 -0.29 -18.95
C GLU A 116 15.29 -1.57 -19.29
N ASP A 117 16.60 -1.46 -19.54
CA ASP A 117 17.48 -2.56 -19.92
C ASP A 117 18.34 -3.12 -18.77
N GLU A 118 18.54 -2.36 -17.69
CA GLU A 118 19.42 -2.81 -16.60
C GLU A 118 18.62 -3.33 -15.39
N GLU A 119 18.93 -4.56 -14.98
CA GLU A 119 18.42 -5.18 -13.75
C GLU A 119 19.50 -5.11 -12.69
N TRP A 120 19.11 -4.82 -11.45
CA TRP A 120 20.04 -4.93 -10.32
C TRP A 120 20.30 -6.41 -10.06
N ASN A 121 21.48 -6.90 -10.47
CA ASN A 121 21.95 -8.27 -10.22
C ASN A 121 22.75 -8.37 -8.93
#